data_AF-A0A0L7QST4-F1
#
_entry.id   AF-A0A0L7QST4-F1
#
_cell.length_a   1.000
_cell.length_b   1.000
_cell.length_c   1.000
_cell.angle_alpha   90.00
_cell.angle_beta   90.00
_cell.angle_gamma   90.00
#
_symmetry.space_group_name_H-M   'P 1'
#
loop_
_entity.id
_entity.type
_entity.pdbx_description
1 polymer ?
#
loop_
_entity_poly.entity_id
_entity_poly.type
_entity_poly.pdbx_seq_one_letter_code
_entity_poly.pdbx_strand_id
1 'polypeptide(L)'
;MLKTCVSNYTAVIETCLEPKERENVKIVQNITDSLLDFMCYKEGDRIALFISADGPECLKSKQDELAECFNNTFLSYIPQQSPNGSLPKELPPFIFGTKECTDITTFQTCGVRELEKCSDPTPANIADSVFNYILKVTPCQNLIGDKSAASNLTVSLLVTMSIMFSLWRFV
;
A
#
# COMPACT_ATOMS: atom_id res chain seq x y z
N MET A 1 8.93 -17.86 -13.47
CA MET A 1 9.59 -18.25 -12.20
C MET A 1 8.87 -17.66 -10.99
N LEU A 2 8.70 -16.33 -10.91
CA LEU A 2 8.03 -15.68 -9.76
C LEU A 2 6.57 -16.12 -9.57
N LYS A 3 5.77 -16.13 -10.63
CA LYS A 3 4.36 -16.58 -10.59
C LYS A 3 4.20 -17.99 -9.99
N THR A 4 5.01 -18.94 -10.45
CA THR A 4 5.01 -20.32 -9.94
C THR A 4 5.47 -20.38 -8.49
N CYS A 5 6.48 -19.59 -8.10
CA CYS A 5 6.94 -19.50 -6.71
C CYS A 5 5.81 -19.02 -5.78
N VAL A 6 5.15 -17.92 -6.14
CA VAL A 6 4.02 -17.38 -5.35
C VAL A 6 2.86 -18.36 -5.31
N SER A 7 2.50 -18.98 -6.44
CA SER A 7 1.44 -19.99 -6.47
C SER A 7 1.73 -21.17 -5.55
N ASN A 8 2.95 -21.70 -5.56
CA ASN A 8 3.33 -22.82 -4.69
C ASN A 8 3.36 -22.41 -3.22
N TYR A 9 3.92 -21.24 -2.91
CA TYR A 9 4.00 -20.71 -1.55
C TYR A 9 2.61 -20.47 -0.95
N THR A 10 1.75 -19.81 -1.71
CA THR A 10 0.37 -19.53 -1.29
C THR A 10 -0.45 -20.79 -1.07
N ALA A 11 -0.26 -21.84 -1.88
CA ALA A 11 -0.93 -23.13 -1.68
C ALA A 11 -0.53 -23.80 -0.35
N VAL A 12 0.72 -23.63 0.09
CA VAL A 12 1.15 -24.12 1.41
C VAL A 12 0.50 -23.31 2.53
N ILE A 13 0.51 -21.97 2.43
CA ILE A 13 -0.08 -21.08 3.43
C ILE A 13 -1.59 -21.27 3.56
N GLU A 14 -2.30 -21.54 2.48
CA GLU A 14 -3.76 -21.67 2.46
C GLU A 14 -4.28 -22.73 3.44
N THR A 15 -3.47 -23.74 3.75
CA THR A 15 -3.79 -24.77 4.76
C THR A 15 -3.85 -24.23 6.19
N CYS A 16 -3.13 -23.14 6.48
CA CYS A 16 -3.09 -22.46 7.77
C CYS A 16 -4.16 -21.37 7.92
N LEU A 17 -4.86 -21.03 6.83
CA LEU A 17 -5.78 -19.90 6.78
C LEU A 17 -7.22 -20.30 7.10
N GLU A 18 -7.90 -19.40 7.80
CA GLU A 18 -9.35 -19.46 8.00
C GLU A 18 -10.10 -19.24 6.67
N PRO A 19 -11.35 -19.73 6.54
CA PRO A 19 -12.11 -19.61 5.28
C PRO A 19 -12.17 -18.21 4.69
N LYS A 20 -12.30 -17.19 5.54
CA LYS A 20 -12.36 -15.77 5.14
C LYS A 20 -11.02 -15.23 4.63
N GLU A 21 -9.91 -15.79 5.08
CA GLU A 21 -8.56 -15.36 4.67
C GLU A 21 -8.14 -16.02 3.36
N ARG A 22 -8.65 -17.21 3.05
CA ARG A 22 -8.38 -17.92 1.78
C ARG A 22 -8.83 -17.12 0.57
N GLU A 23 -9.88 -16.32 0.69
CA GLU A 23 -10.32 -15.41 -0.38
C GLU A 23 -9.23 -14.39 -0.73
N ASN A 24 -8.41 -13.97 0.25
CA ASN A 24 -7.33 -13.00 0.06
C ASN A 24 -6.06 -13.61 -0.55
N VAL A 25 -5.91 -14.94 -0.54
CA VAL A 25 -4.82 -15.63 -1.25
C VAL A 25 -4.87 -15.34 -2.75
N LYS A 26 -6.08 -15.39 -3.33
CA LYS A 26 -6.30 -15.05 -4.74
C LYS A 26 -5.96 -13.59 -5.02
N ILE A 27 -6.21 -12.69 -4.08
CA ILE A 27 -5.82 -11.28 -4.20
C ILE A 27 -4.30 -11.17 -4.31
N VAL A 28 -3.52 -11.87 -3.47
CA VAL A 28 -2.05 -11.84 -3.55
C VAL A 28 -1.53 -12.39 -4.87
N GLN A 29 -2.11 -13.49 -5.35
CA GLN A 29 -1.77 -14.06 -6.65
C GLN A 29 -2.09 -13.07 -7.78
N ASN A 30 -3.26 -12.43 -7.74
CA ASN A 30 -3.67 -11.43 -8.71
C ASN A 30 -2.79 -10.18 -8.66
N ILE A 31 -2.43 -9.69 -7.47
CA ILE A 31 -1.46 -8.60 -7.30
C ILE A 31 -0.13 -9.00 -7.95
N THR A 32 0.37 -10.21 -7.69
CA THR A 32 1.64 -10.69 -8.23
C THR A 32 1.62 -10.73 -9.76
N ASP A 33 0.57 -11.31 -10.34
CA ASP A 33 0.38 -11.36 -11.79
C ASP A 33 0.31 -9.95 -12.37
N SER A 34 -0.49 -9.08 -11.75
CA SER A 34 -0.73 -7.72 -12.20
C SER A 34 0.54 -6.86 -12.07
N LEU A 35 1.35 -7.05 -11.02
CA LEU A 35 2.62 -6.35 -10.82
C LEU A 35 3.68 -6.81 -11.81
N LEU A 36 3.76 -8.12 -12.08
CA LEU A 36 4.60 -8.65 -13.14
C LEU A 36 4.19 -8.06 -14.48
N ASP A 37 2.89 -8.03 -14.78
CA ASP A 37 2.39 -7.40 -15.99
C ASP A 37 2.70 -5.90 -16.01
N PHE A 38 2.61 -5.18 -14.89
CA PHE A 38 2.91 -3.75 -14.81
C PHE A 38 4.39 -3.43 -15.02
N MET A 39 5.29 -4.18 -14.37
CA MET A 39 6.74 -3.94 -14.40
C MET A 39 7.39 -4.53 -15.66
N CYS A 40 6.89 -5.66 -16.14
CA CYS A 40 7.34 -6.34 -17.36
C CYS A 40 6.52 -5.94 -18.60
N TYR A 41 5.54 -5.04 -18.47
CA TYR A 41 4.78 -4.48 -19.59
C TYR A 41 5.73 -3.89 -20.62
N LYS A 42 5.49 -4.13 -21.91
CA LYS A 42 6.34 -3.67 -23.03
C LYS A 42 7.82 -3.96 -22.78
N GLU A 43 8.18 -5.24 -22.83
CA GLU A 43 9.60 -5.70 -22.74
C GLU A 43 10.31 -5.29 -21.44
N GLY A 44 9.57 -4.85 -20.41
CA GLY A 44 10.15 -4.40 -19.16
C GLY A 44 10.66 -2.97 -19.19
N ASP A 45 10.13 -2.09 -20.05
CA ASP A 45 10.52 -0.67 -20.12
C ASP A 45 10.57 0.01 -18.74
N ARG A 46 9.59 -0.28 -17.87
CA ARG A 46 9.55 0.33 -16.53
C ARG A 46 10.64 -0.19 -15.60
N ILE A 47 10.91 -1.50 -15.63
CA ILE A 47 12.01 -2.05 -14.82
C ILE A 47 13.37 -1.64 -15.39
N ALA A 48 13.50 -1.55 -16.71
CA ALA A 48 14.69 -1.04 -17.38
C ALA A 48 14.94 0.43 -17.00
N LEU A 49 13.90 1.27 -17.05
CA LEU A 49 13.97 2.67 -16.65
C LEU A 49 14.36 2.79 -15.17
N PHE A 50 13.75 2.00 -14.30
CA PHE A 50 14.08 1.95 -12.88
C PHE A 50 15.57 1.62 -12.64
N ILE A 51 16.11 0.61 -13.34
CA ILE A 51 17.51 0.22 -13.22
C ILE A 51 18.44 1.29 -13.81
N SER A 52 18.09 1.87 -14.96
CA SER A 52 18.91 2.91 -15.61
C SER A 52 18.99 4.22 -14.83
N ALA A 53 18.01 4.46 -13.94
CA ALA A 53 17.95 5.64 -13.07
C ALA A 53 18.52 5.36 -11.67
N ASP A 54 19.45 4.39 -11.56
CA ASP A 54 20.09 3.98 -10.30
C ASP A 54 19.07 3.61 -9.20
N GLY A 55 17.92 3.06 -9.59
CA GLY A 55 16.86 2.67 -8.67
C GLY A 55 17.30 1.67 -7.60
N PRO A 56 18.04 0.59 -7.94
CA PRO A 56 18.58 -0.34 -6.94
C PRO A 56 19.51 0.35 -5.92
N GLU A 57 20.37 1.25 -6.37
CA GLU A 57 21.29 2.03 -5.56
C GLU A 57 20.55 3.00 -4.65
N CYS A 58 19.52 3.68 -5.18
CA CYS A 58 18.62 4.54 -4.41
C CYS A 58 17.94 3.76 -3.28
N LEU A 59 17.31 2.62 -3.59
CA LEU A 59 16.68 1.74 -2.59
C LEU A 59 17.68 1.31 -1.51
N LYS A 60 18.88 0.91 -1.91
CA LYS A 60 19.94 0.49 -0.99
C LYS A 60 20.39 1.64 -0.10
N SER A 61 20.54 2.85 -0.65
CA SER A 61 20.94 4.03 0.12
C SER A 61 19.86 4.53 1.09
N LYS A 62 18.59 4.14 0.85
CA LYS A 62 17.41 4.50 1.65
C LYS A 62 16.88 3.35 2.49
N GLN A 63 17.63 2.27 2.61
CA GLN A 63 17.17 1.05 3.27
C GLN A 63 16.74 1.30 4.72
N ASP A 64 17.49 2.11 5.47
CA ASP A 64 17.21 2.37 6.88
C ASP A 64 15.94 3.24 7.04
N GLU A 65 15.80 4.29 6.23
CA GLU A 65 14.61 5.14 6.24
C GLU A 65 13.36 4.39 5.76
N LEU A 66 13.50 3.50 4.78
CA LEU A 66 12.42 2.61 4.34
C LEU A 66 12.04 1.59 5.43
N ALA A 67 13.02 1.06 6.16
CA ALA A 67 12.76 0.20 7.30
C ALA A 67 12.05 0.97 8.43
N GLU A 68 12.40 2.24 8.64
CA GLU A 68 11.69 3.12 9.58
C GLU A 68 10.24 3.36 9.14
N CYS A 69 10.01 3.68 7.86
CA CYS A 69 8.66 3.79 7.30
C CYS A 69 7.85 2.50 7.52
N PHE A 70 8.49 1.34 7.33
CA PHE A 70 7.85 0.04 7.56
C PHE A 70 7.51 -0.16 9.03
N ASN A 71 8.44 0.09 9.95
CA ASN A 71 8.22 -0.05 11.38
C ASN A 71 7.11 0.88 11.87
N ASN A 72 7.14 2.16 11.48
CA ASN A 72 6.13 3.13 11.89
C ASN A 72 4.72 2.77 11.38
N THR A 73 4.62 2.00 10.31
CA THR A 73 3.35 1.59 9.70
C THR A 73 2.87 0.22 10.17
N PHE A 74 3.73 -0.79 10.05
CA PHE A 74 3.36 -2.20 10.15
C PHE A 74 3.82 -2.90 11.43
N LEU A 75 4.53 -2.21 12.35
CA LEU A 75 4.99 -2.81 13.60
C LEU A 75 3.84 -3.40 14.44
N SER A 76 2.64 -2.82 14.32
CA SER A 76 1.43 -3.34 14.98
C SER A 76 1.00 -4.74 14.51
N TYR A 77 1.43 -5.18 13.33
CA TYR A 77 1.15 -6.52 12.80
C TYR A 77 2.21 -7.55 13.22
N ILE A 78 3.36 -7.12 13.73
CA ILE A 78 4.40 -8.04 14.18
C ILE A 78 3.98 -8.60 15.53
N PRO A 79 3.79 -9.93 15.64
CA PRO A 79 3.42 -10.55 16.90
C PRO A 79 4.54 -10.31 17.91
N GLN A 80 4.28 -9.54 18.97
CA GLN A 80 5.29 -9.33 20.00
C GLN A 80 5.55 -10.65 20.74
N GLN A 81 6.83 -10.97 20.92
CA GLN A 81 7.23 -12.16 21.66
C GLN A 81 6.71 -12.03 23.10
N SER A 82 5.96 -13.04 23.54
CA SER A 82 5.55 -13.11 24.95
C SER A 82 6.79 -13.11 25.86
N PRO A 83 6.71 -12.60 27.10
CA PRO A 83 7.81 -12.67 28.07
C PRO A 83 8.44 -14.06 28.24
N ASN A 84 7.68 -15.12 27.90
CA ASN A 84 8.11 -16.52 27.97
C ASN A 84 8.76 -17.04 26.67
N GLY A 85 9.06 -16.18 25.71
CA GLY A 85 9.72 -16.53 24.45
C GLY A 85 8.82 -17.19 23.40
N SER A 86 7.55 -17.48 23.73
CA SER A 86 6.59 -18.08 22.81
C SER A 86 6.02 -17.06 21.83
N LEU A 87 6.00 -17.41 20.54
CA LEU A 87 5.24 -16.67 19.53
C LEU A 87 3.75 -16.66 19.88
N PRO A 88 3.02 -15.57 19.61
CA PRO A 88 1.58 -15.52 19.75
C PRO A 88 0.92 -16.68 19.00
N LYS A 89 -0.07 -17.30 19.66
CA LYS A 89 -0.79 -18.47 19.11
C LYS A 89 -1.65 -18.13 17.91
N GLU A 90 -2.01 -16.86 17.74
CA GLU A 90 -2.85 -16.34 16.68
C GLU A 90 -2.15 -15.16 16.01
N LEU A 91 -2.04 -15.22 14.69
CA LEU A 91 -1.56 -14.12 13.87
C LEU A 91 -2.74 -13.18 13.56
N PRO A 92 -2.49 -11.89 13.31
CA PRO A 92 -3.51 -11.00 12.81
C PRO A 92 -4.13 -11.57 11.53
N PRO A 93 -5.46 -11.46 11.35
CA PRO A 93 -6.12 -12.05 10.19
C PRO A 93 -5.64 -11.35 8.91
N PHE A 94 -5.34 -12.15 7.90
CA PHE A 94 -4.91 -11.67 6.59
C PHE A 94 -6.11 -11.15 5.78
N ILE A 95 -6.52 -9.91 6.05
CA ILE A 95 -7.69 -9.26 5.42
C ILE A 95 -7.33 -7.85 4.94
N PHE A 96 -7.71 -7.50 3.71
CA PHE A 96 -7.57 -6.14 3.17
C PHE A 96 -8.74 -5.25 3.61
N GLY A 97 -8.72 -4.79 4.87
CA GLY A 97 -9.69 -3.87 5.43
C GLY A 97 -9.28 -2.40 5.31
N THR A 98 -10.11 -1.51 5.86
CA THR A 98 -9.86 -0.06 5.83
C THR A 98 -8.54 0.32 6.50
N LYS A 99 -8.17 -0.36 7.59
CA LYS A 99 -6.91 -0.11 8.31
C LYS A 99 -5.73 -0.51 7.42
N GLU A 100 -5.74 -1.74 6.90
CA GLU A 100 -4.65 -2.28 6.08
C GLU A 100 -4.44 -1.45 4.81
N CYS A 101 -5.52 -1.02 4.17
CA CYS A 101 -5.45 -0.13 3.01
C CYS A 101 -4.90 1.26 3.38
N THR A 102 -5.28 1.79 4.55
CA THR A 102 -4.72 3.07 5.04
C THR A 102 -3.22 2.92 5.37
N ASP A 103 -2.83 1.79 5.94
CA ASP A 103 -1.43 1.50 6.25
C ASP A 103 -0.60 1.36 4.98
N ILE A 104 -1.11 0.72 3.92
CA ILE A 104 -0.47 0.69 2.60
C ILE A 104 -0.25 2.12 2.07
N THR A 105 -1.26 2.99 2.12
CA THR A 105 -1.10 4.40 1.67
C THR A 105 -0.11 5.19 2.54
N THR A 106 -0.05 4.87 3.83
CA THR A 106 0.87 5.51 4.78
C THR A 106 2.31 5.12 4.45
N PHE A 107 2.55 3.83 4.23
CA PHE A 107 3.86 3.34 3.81
C PHE A 107 4.26 3.87 2.44
N GLN A 108 3.35 3.87 1.46
CA GLN A 108 3.58 4.46 0.13
C GLN A 108 4.05 5.92 0.27
N THR A 109 3.30 6.74 0.99
CA THR A 109 3.61 8.17 1.16
C THR A 109 4.98 8.36 1.83
N CYS A 110 5.25 7.59 2.89
CA CYS A 110 6.52 7.66 3.59
C CYS A 110 7.68 7.23 2.69
N GLY A 111 7.57 6.07 2.03
CA GLY A 111 8.63 5.49 1.22
C GLY A 111 8.92 6.31 -0.03
N VAL A 112 7.90 6.76 -0.77
CA VAL A 112 8.07 7.61 -1.95
C VAL A 112 8.81 8.89 -1.58
N ARG A 113 8.43 9.54 -0.47
CA ARG A 113 9.12 10.74 0.03
C ARG A 113 10.61 10.50 0.35
N GLU A 114 10.98 9.31 0.82
CA GLU A 114 12.39 8.98 1.04
C GLU A 114 13.15 8.74 -0.27
N LEU A 115 12.50 8.12 -1.26
CA LEU A 115 13.06 7.88 -2.58
C LEU A 115 13.19 9.15 -3.42
N GLU A 116 12.32 10.15 -3.21
CA GLU A 116 12.43 11.47 -3.84
C GLU A 116 13.71 12.22 -3.44
N LYS A 117 14.38 11.81 -2.36
CA LYS A 117 15.67 12.38 -1.92
C LYS A 117 16.87 11.84 -2.69
N CYS A 118 16.67 10.86 -3.57
CA CYS A 118 17.73 10.37 -4.47
C CYS A 118 18.02 11.40 -5.58
N SER A 119 19.16 11.28 -6.24
CA SER A 119 19.59 12.22 -7.29
C SER A 119 18.67 12.21 -8.51
N ASP A 120 18.07 11.06 -8.82
CA ASP A 120 17.08 10.89 -9.87
C ASP A 120 15.71 10.63 -9.21
N PRO A 121 14.63 11.37 -9.58
CA PRO A 121 13.30 11.16 -9.02
C PRO A 121 12.54 9.97 -9.65
N THR A 122 13.07 9.39 -10.74
CA THR A 122 12.45 8.29 -11.49
C THR A 122 12.15 7.05 -10.63
N PRO A 123 13.05 6.59 -9.74
CA PRO A 123 12.77 5.48 -8.83
C PRO A 123 11.55 5.74 -7.94
N ALA A 124 11.40 6.97 -7.43
CA ALA A 124 10.26 7.37 -6.60
C ALA A 124 8.94 7.34 -7.40
N ASN A 125 8.93 7.90 -8.61
CA ASN A 125 7.75 7.91 -9.49
C ASN A 125 7.30 6.50 -9.88
N ILE A 126 8.25 5.60 -10.14
CA ILE A 126 7.94 4.20 -10.47
C ILE A 126 7.41 3.48 -9.23
N ALA A 127 8.01 3.68 -8.05
CA ALA A 127 7.53 3.12 -6.79
C ALA A 127 6.09 3.59 -6.49
N ASP A 128 5.81 4.89 -6.64
CA ASP A 128 4.48 5.45 -6.47
C ASP A 128 3.46 4.82 -7.43
N SER A 129 3.83 4.68 -8.71
CA SER A 129 2.98 4.05 -9.72
C SER A 129 2.69 2.58 -9.39
N VAL A 130 3.66 1.85 -8.83
CA VAL A 130 3.49 0.47 -8.36
C VAL A 130 2.48 0.41 -7.21
N PHE A 131 2.61 1.27 -6.19
CA PHE A 131 1.67 1.29 -5.07
C PHE A 131 0.25 1.69 -5.50
N ASN A 132 0.12 2.72 -6.34
CA ASN A 132 -1.17 3.12 -6.90
C ASN A 132 -1.84 1.97 -7.67
N TYR A 133 -1.05 1.18 -8.37
CA TYR A 133 -1.54 0.00 -9.07
C TYR A 133 -1.98 -1.11 -8.10
N ILE A 134 -1.21 -1.39 -7.02
CA ILE A 134 -1.60 -2.32 -5.95
C ILE A 134 -2.95 -1.91 -5.33
N LEU A 135 -3.11 -0.63 -4.99
CA LEU A 135 -4.36 -0.12 -4.42
C LEU A 135 -5.55 -0.31 -5.38
N LYS A 136 -5.31 -0.17 -6.68
CA LYS A 136 -6.33 -0.37 -7.73
C LYS A 136 -6.75 -1.83 -7.92
N VAL A 137 -5.81 -2.78 -7.80
CA VAL A 137 -6.10 -4.22 -8.01
C VAL A 137 -6.51 -4.95 -6.72
N THR A 138 -6.71 -4.20 -5.64
CA THR A 138 -7.17 -4.70 -4.34
C THR A 138 -8.51 -4.08 -3.95
N PRO A 139 -9.21 -4.61 -2.93
CA PRO A 139 -10.40 -3.98 -2.37
C PRO A 139 -10.17 -2.54 -1.87
N CYS A 140 -8.91 -2.14 -1.68
CA CYS A 140 -8.52 -0.81 -1.23
C CYS A 140 -9.00 0.33 -2.13
N GLN A 141 -9.15 0.10 -3.43
CA GLN A 141 -9.66 1.12 -4.37
C GLN A 141 -11.01 1.69 -3.90
N ASN A 142 -11.90 0.82 -3.44
CA ASN A 142 -13.24 1.21 -3.00
C ASN A 142 -13.21 1.78 -1.58
N LEU A 143 -12.39 1.21 -0.69
CA LEU A 143 -12.35 1.58 0.72
C LEU A 143 -11.69 2.95 0.99
N ILE A 144 -10.76 3.38 0.13
CA ILE A 144 -10.08 4.67 0.26
C ILE A 144 -10.84 5.77 -0.47
N GLY A 145 -11.45 5.45 -1.63
CA GLY A 145 -12.26 6.40 -2.42
C GLY A 145 -13.44 7.00 -1.63
N ASP A 146 -14.07 6.21 -0.76
CA ASP A 146 -15.18 6.67 0.08
C ASP A 146 -14.76 7.69 1.15
N LYS A 147 -13.50 7.69 1.60
CA LYS A 147 -12.99 8.69 2.58
C LYS A 147 -12.76 10.06 1.94
N SER A 148 -12.30 10.12 0.69
CA SER A 148 -12.06 11.38 -0.03
C SER A 148 -13.34 12.12 -0.39
N ALA A 149 -14.45 11.39 -0.63
CA ALA A 149 -15.76 11.99 -0.87
C ALA A 149 -16.32 12.69 0.37
N ALA A 150 -16.09 12.14 1.56
CA ALA A 150 -16.57 12.71 2.83
C ALA A 150 -15.91 14.06 3.18
N SER A 151 -14.62 14.25 2.86
CA SER A 151 -13.92 15.53 3.08
C SER A 151 -14.39 16.66 2.16
N ASN A 152 -14.80 16.37 0.93
CA ASN A 152 -15.33 17.39 0.02
C ASN A 152 -16.75 17.83 0.41
N LEU A 153 -17.56 16.90 0.95
CA LEU A 153 -18.90 17.18 1.45
C LEU A 153 -18.87 18.12 2.67
N THR A 154 -17.96 17.92 3.62
CA THR A 154 -17.86 18.77 4.82
C THR A 154 -17.40 20.18 4.49
N VAL A 155 -16.43 20.35 3.57
CA VAL A 155 -16.00 21.68 3.10
C VAL A 155 -17.14 22.39 2.37
N SER A 156 -17.87 21.69 1.49
CA SER A 156 -19.00 22.30 0.77
C SER A 156 -20.13 22.73 1.72
N LEU A 157 -20.42 21.96 2.78
CA LEU A 157 -21.43 22.29 3.80
C LEU A 157 -21.04 23.50 4.67
N LEU A 158 -19.76 23.62 5.04
CA LEU A 158 -19.28 24.77 5.81
C LEU A 158 -19.34 26.06 5.00
N VAL A 159 -19.02 25.99 3.70
CA VAL A 159 -19.09 27.15 2.80
C VAL A 159 -20.54 27.60 2.60
N THR A 160 -21.48 26.67 2.38
CA THR A 160 -22.90 27.01 2.22
C THR A 160 -23.51 27.58 3.51
N MET A 161 -23.18 27.03 4.67
CA MET A 161 -23.59 27.60 5.96
C MET A 161 -23.05 29.01 6.19
N SER A 162 -21.79 29.26 5.82
CA SER A 162 -21.19 30.60 5.95
C SER A 162 -21.88 31.63 5.06
N ILE A 163 -22.19 31.27 3.80
CA ILE A 163 -22.90 32.13 2.86
C ILE A 163 -24.32 32.44 3.35
N MET A 164 -25.04 31.44 3.84
CA MET A 164 -26.39 31.63 4.40
C MET A 164 -26.37 32.55 5.63
N PHE A 165 -25.37 32.40 6.51
CA PHE A 165 -25.21 33.27 7.68
C PHE A 165 -24.87 34.72 7.30
N SER A 166 -24.04 34.91 6.27
CA SER A 166 -23.73 36.24 5.74
C SER A 166 -24.96 36.89 5.09
N LEU A 167 -25.77 36.15 4.33
CA LEU A 167 -26.98 36.66 3.68
C LEU A 167 -28.08 37.02 4.70
N TRP A 168 -28.22 36.26 5.80
CA TRP A 168 -29.17 36.58 6.86
C TRP A 168 -28.83 37.90 7.57
N ARG A 169 -27.57 38.33 7.59
CA ARG A 169 -27.21 39.64 8.17
C ARG A 169 -27.66 40.86 7.35
N PHE A 170 -28.15 40.66 6.11
CA PHE A 170 -28.60 41.72 5.21
C PHE A 170 -30.12 41.78 5.00
N VAL A 171 -30.88 40.95 5.72
CA VAL A 171 -32.36 40.94 5.74
C VAL A 171 -32.82 41.31 7.15
#